data_AF-A0A8W8KY39-F1
#
_entry.id   AF-A0A8W8KY39-F1
#
_cell.length_a   1.000
_cell.length_b   1.000
_cell.length_c   1.000
_cell.angle_alpha   90.00
_cell.angle_beta   90.00
_cell.angle_gamma   90.00
#
_symmetry.space_group_name_H-M   'P 1'
#
loop_
_entity.id
_entity.type
_entity.pdbx_description
1 polymer ?
#
loop_
_entity_poly.entity_id
_entity_poly.type
_entity_poly.pdbx_seq_one_letter_code
_entity_poly.pdbx_strand_id
1 'polypeptide(L)' 'ESCRRLGTLRVPLPRVSTGCSLEIEETMIFGDTELEVQARDIYTNQQCEVSFDLLSNNVVQNGN' A
#
# COMPACT_ATOMS: atom_id res chain seq x y z
N GLU A 1 4.45 -21.76 7.99
CA GLU A 1 5.31 -20.62 7.64
C GLU A 1 4.69 -19.34 8.16
N SER A 2 5.49 -18.35 8.55
CA SER A 2 5.00 -17.08 9.12
C SER A 2 5.16 -15.94 8.10
N CYS A 3 4.10 -15.16 7.87
CA CYS A 3 4.19 -13.96 7.07
C CYS A 3 5.13 -12.93 7.71
N ARG A 4 5.92 -12.24 6.89
CA ARG A 4 6.77 -11.13 7.32
C ARG A 4 6.18 -9.80 6.86
N ARG A 5 6.13 -8.80 7.75
CA ARG A 5 5.74 -7.43 7.39
C ARG A 5 6.89 -6.74 6.64
N LEU A 6 6.63 -6.32 5.41
CA LEU A 6 7.56 -5.55 4.58
C LEU A 6 7.41 -4.03 4.79
N GLY A 7 6.19 -3.57 5.08
CA GLY A 7 5.89 -2.17 5.33
C GLY A 7 4.39 -1.88 5.27
N THR A 8 4.01 -0.66 4.91
CA THR A 8 2.59 -0.24 4.81
C THR A 8 2.44 0.89 3.80
N LEU A 9 1.55 0.71 2.83
CA LEU A 9 1.01 1.79 2.00
C LEU A 9 -0.14 2.46 2.75
N ARG A 10 -0.14 3.79 2.86
CA ARG A 10 -1.26 4.54 3.45
C ARG A 10 -1.95 5.34 2.34
N VAL A 11 -3.22 5.03 2.10
CA VAL A 11 -4.05 5.76 1.12
C VAL A 11 -4.89 6.79 1.89
N PRO A 12 -4.71 8.10 1.67
CA PRO A 12 -5.57 9.10 2.27
C PRO A 12 -6.96 9.01 1.64
N LEU A 13 -7.97 8.74 2.47
CA LEU A 13 -9.35 8.63 2.01
C LEU A 13 -10.07 9.97 2.14
N PRO A 14 -10.85 10.40 1.12
CA PRO A 14 -11.68 11.59 1.23
C PRO A 14 -12.76 11.38 2.30
N ARG A 15 -13.21 12.47 2.91
CA ARG A 15 -14.36 12.43 3.83
C ARG A 15 -15.61 12.13 3.02
N VAL A 16 -16.02 10.86 3.02
CA VAL A 16 -17.24 10.41 2.35
C VAL A 16 -18.47 10.72 3.23
N SER A 17 -19.50 11.31 2.63
CA SER A 17 -20.82 11.40 3.24
C SER A 17 -21.51 10.04 3.24
N THR A 18 -22.47 9.84 4.15
CA THR A 18 -23.28 8.63 4.25
C THR A 18 -23.89 8.29 2.88
N GLY A 19 -23.59 7.09 2.35
CA GLY A 19 -24.10 6.61 1.06
C GLY A 19 -23.15 6.75 -0.14
N CYS A 20 -21.96 7.33 0.01
CA CYS A 20 -20.92 7.27 -1.02
C CYS A 20 -20.12 5.96 -0.91
N SER A 21 -19.96 5.24 -2.03
CA SER A 21 -19.02 4.12 -2.14
C SER A 21 -17.60 4.65 -2.35
N LEU A 22 -16.64 3.94 -1.77
CA LEU A 22 -15.22 4.12 -2.01
C LEU A 22 -14.69 2.80 -2.55
N GLU A 23 -13.96 2.85 -3.66
CA GLU A 23 -13.35 1.68 -4.26
C GLU A 23 -11.88 1.99 -4.55
N ILE A 24 -11.01 1.14 -4.02
CA ILE A 24 -9.57 1.20 -4.22
C ILE A 24 -9.17 -0.02 -5.05
N GLU A 25 -8.52 0.21 -6.17
CA GLU A 25 -7.85 -0.82 -6.96
C GLU A 25 -6.41 -0.96 -6.46
N GLU A 26 -6.04 -2.17 -6.05
CA GLU A 26 -4.67 -2.49 -5.63
C GLU A 26 -3.96 -3.29 -6.71
N THR A 27 -2.74 -2.88 -7.06
CA THR A 27 -1.86 -3.59 -7.99
C THR A 27 -0.56 -3.96 -7.29
N MET A 28 -0.16 -5.22 -7.42
CA MET A 28 1.10 -5.75 -6.88
C MET A 28 2.00 -6.16 -8.03
N ILE A 29 3.21 -5.60 -8.09
CA ILE A 29 4.19 -5.83 -9.13
C ILE A 29 5.40 -6.51 -8.47
N PHE A 30 5.62 -7.77 -8.83
CA PHE A 30 6.70 -8.58 -8.29
C PHE A 30 7.94 -8.44 -9.19
N GLY A 31 8.99 -7.82 -8.65
CA GLY A 31 10.33 -7.84 -9.22
C GLY A 31 11.15 -9.01 -8.67
N ASP A 32 12.45 -9.03 -8.99
CA ASP A 32 13.35 -10.09 -8.53
C ASP A 32 13.62 -9.99 -7.02
N THR A 33 13.85 -8.78 -6.51
CA THR A 33 14.14 -8.53 -5.08
C THR A 33 13.18 -7.52 -4.44
N GLU A 34 12.27 -6.97 -5.24
CA GLU A 34 11.38 -5.88 -4.88
C GLU A 34 9.92 -6.26 -5.08
N LEU A 35 9.06 -5.74 -4.21
CA LEU A 35 7.61 -5.74 -4.38
C LEU A 35 7.13 -4.30 -4.43
N GLU A 36 6.61 -3.87 -5.58
CA GLU A 36 5.93 -2.60 -5.70
C GLU A 36 4.42 -2.81 -5.50
N VAL A 37 3.82 -1.94 -4.68
CA VAL A 37 2.39 -1.93 -4.42
C VAL A 37 1.85 -0.56 -4.78
N GLN A 38 0.86 -0.55 -5.65
CA GLN A 38 0.11 0.64 -6.06
C GLN A 38 -1.33 0.50 -5.56
N ALA A 39 -1.91 1.60 -5.09
CA ALA A 39 -3.31 1.69 -4.73
C ALA A 39 -3.91 2.94 -5.38
N ARG A 40 -5.00 2.75 -6.11
CA ARG A 40 -5.68 3.81 -6.88
C ARG A 40 -7.13 3.90 -6.46
N ASP A 41 -7.56 5.08 -6.05
CA ASP A 41 -8.99 5.39 -5.95
C ASP A 41 -9.57 5.46 -7.38
N ILE A 42 -10.54 4.58 -7.69
CA ILE A 42 -11.06 4.45 -9.05
C ILE A 42 -11.89 5.67 -9.49
N TYR A 43 -12.44 6.42 -8.54
CA TYR A 43 -13.33 7.54 -8.81
C TYR A 43 -12.53 8.82 -9.01
N THR A 44 -11.47 9.02 -8.21
CA THR A 44 -10.62 10.21 -8.27
C THR A 44 -9.37 10.02 -9.15
N ASN A 45 -9.03 8.78 -9.49
CA ASN A 45 -7.74 8.39 -10.08
C ASN A 45 -6.52 8.80 -9.25
N GLN A 46 -6.70 9.13 -7.97
CA GLN A 46 -5.58 9.40 -7.09
C GLN A 46 -4.85 8.08 -6.80
N GLN A 47 -3.56 8.03 -7.17
CA GLN A 47 -2.69 6.88 -6.94
C GLN A 47 -1.71 7.16 -5.80
N CYS A 48 -1.47 6.15 -4.99
CA CYS A 48 -0.39 6.07 -4.03
C CYS A 48 0.42 4.80 -4.31
N GLU A 49 1.73 4.86 -4.14
CA GLU A 49 2.61 3.71 -4.39
C GLU A 49 3.72 3.62 -3.34
N VAL A 50 4.21 2.40 -3.14
CA VAL A 50 5.35 2.11 -2.29
C VAL A 50 6.08 0.88 -2.81
N SER A 51 7.40 0.89 -2.75
CA SER A 51 8.24 -0.27 -3.06
C SER A 51 8.83 -0.84 -1.78
N PHE A 52 8.82 -2.17 -1.68
CA PHE A 52 9.39 -2.92 -0.58
C PHE A 52 10.54 -3.79 -1.08
N ASP A 53 11.63 -3.84 -0.33
CA ASP A 53 12.72 -4.78 -0.54
C ASP A 53 12.42 -6.08 0.23
N LEU A 54 12.37 -7.19 -0.50
CA LEU A 54 12.09 -8.53 0.03
C LEU A 54 13.27 -9.11 0.80
N LEU A 55 14.49 -8.66 0.51
CA LEU A 55 15.74 -9.11 1.12
C LEU A 55 16.13 -8.29 2.35
N SER A 56 15.74 -7.01 2.39
CA SER A 56 15.99 -6.13 3.54
C SER A 56 15.47 -6.75 4.82
N ASN A 57 16.28 -6.93 5.86
CA ASN A 57 15.88 -7.44 7.19
C ASN A 57 15.37 -6.33 8.15
N ASN A 58 15.04 -5.15 7.62
CA ASN A 58 14.81 -3.96 8.43
C ASN A 58 13.48 -4.03 9.21
N VAL A 59 13.58 -4.38 10.50
CA VAL A 59 12.60 -4.01 11.52
C VAL A 59 12.76 -2.51 11.78
N VAL A 60 12.12 -1.68 10.95
CA VAL A 60 12.01 -0.24 11.28
C VAL A 60 10.86 -0.09 12.27
N GLN A 61 11.15 -0.22 13.57
CA GLN A 61 10.31 0.37 14.60
C GLN A 61 10.54 1.89 14.57
N ASN A 62 9.73 2.61 13.81
CA ASN A 62 9.54 4.04 14.06
C ASN A 62 8.54 4.16 15.21
N GLY A 63 9.05 4.58 16.37
CA GLY A 63 8.35 4.61 17.65
C GLY A 63 7.31 5.73 17.81
N ASN A 64 6.60 5.64 18.93
CA ASN A 64 6.65 6.62 20.01
C ASN A 64 6.62 5.86 21.34
#